data_AF-A0A8J2HER2-F1
#
_entry.id   AF-A0A8J2HER2-F1
#
_cell.length_a   1.000
_cell.length_b   1.000
_cell.length_c   1.000
_cell.angle_alpha   90.00
_cell.angle_beta   90.00
_cell.angle_gamma   90.00
#
_symmetry.space_group_name_H-M   'P 1'
#
loop_
_entity.id
_entity.type
_entity.pdbx_description
1 polymer ?
#
loop_
_entity_poly.entity_id
_entity_poly.type
_entity_poly.pdbx_seq_one_letter_code
_entity_poly.pdbx_strand_id
1 'polypeptide(L)'
;MYAKFEIRQKNLDVARKCLGSSLGMCPKNKLFRGYIELEMGLREFDRCRKLYEKWLEYEPENCTTWMKYSELETQLVDLNRARAIYELGLKQPRLDMPELLWKSYIDFEISQEEPQNARQIFERLLERSIHVKIWIAYAKFELCNKYEDVDPVSVARRVFERANTALKMNGDRESRAILLDAWKDFEMNKGDEDSKKKIMDKMPKRIKKTMSC
;
A
#
# COMPACT_ATOMS: atom_id res chain seq x y z
N MET A 1 30.21 -15.15 3.99
CA MET A 1 31.37 -14.37 4.45
C MET A 1 32.61 -14.54 3.56
N TYR A 2 32.50 -15.07 2.33
CA TYR A 2 33.59 -15.10 1.34
C TYR A 2 33.41 -14.00 0.26
N ALA A 3 32.18 -13.79 -0.24
CA ALA A 3 31.88 -12.71 -1.19
C ALA A 3 32.23 -11.30 -0.65
N LYS A 4 31.96 -11.02 0.64
CA LYS A 4 32.35 -9.74 1.30
C LYS A 4 33.88 -9.54 1.36
N PHE A 5 34.64 -10.62 1.39
CA PHE A 5 36.10 -10.58 1.36
C PHE A 5 36.60 -10.25 -0.06
N GLU A 6 36.07 -10.91 -1.09
CA GLU A 6 36.43 -10.63 -2.49
C GLU A 6 36.03 -9.21 -2.93
N ILE A 7 34.92 -8.67 -2.41
CA ILE A 7 34.52 -7.27 -2.64
C ILE A 7 35.58 -6.30 -2.08
N ARG A 8 36.15 -6.59 -0.91
CA ARG A 8 37.25 -5.79 -0.33
C ARG A 8 38.54 -5.90 -1.14
N GLN A 9 38.77 -7.05 -1.79
CA GLN A 9 39.89 -7.28 -2.70
C GLN A 9 39.65 -6.73 -4.12
N LYS A 10 38.50 -6.10 -4.38
CA LYS A 10 38.05 -5.61 -5.71
C LYS A 10 37.89 -6.71 -6.77
N ASN A 11 37.84 -7.98 -6.38
CA ASN A 11 37.60 -9.11 -7.28
C ASN A 11 36.09 -9.31 -7.52
N LEU A 12 35.49 -8.37 -8.27
CA LEU A 12 34.04 -8.34 -8.48
C LEU A 12 33.52 -9.57 -9.23
N ASP A 13 34.27 -10.11 -10.18
CA ASP A 13 33.83 -11.25 -10.99
C ASP A 13 33.76 -12.55 -10.18
N VAL A 14 34.76 -12.78 -9.31
CA VAL A 14 34.79 -13.92 -8.40
C VAL A 14 33.67 -13.80 -7.36
N ALA A 15 33.46 -12.59 -6.82
CA ALA A 15 32.37 -12.32 -5.89
C ALA A 15 31.00 -12.60 -6.52
N ARG A 16 30.76 -12.12 -7.75
CA ARG A 16 29.52 -12.33 -8.51
C ARG A 16 29.29 -13.80 -8.84
N LYS A 17 30.32 -14.52 -9.29
CA LYS A 17 30.23 -15.97 -9.56
C LYS A 17 29.90 -16.74 -8.28
N CYS A 18 30.55 -16.42 -7.17
CA CYS A 18 30.28 -17.04 -5.88
C CYS A 18 28.84 -16.78 -5.40
N LEU A 19 28.36 -15.54 -5.51
CA LEU A 19 26.98 -15.16 -5.14
C LEU A 19 25.94 -15.81 -6.06
N GLY A 20 26.18 -15.83 -7.38
CA GLY A 20 25.33 -16.50 -8.36
C GLY A 20 25.23 -18.00 -8.13
N SER A 21 26.37 -18.68 -7.91
CA SER A 21 26.39 -20.11 -7.53
C SER A 21 25.67 -20.37 -6.21
N SER A 22 25.85 -19.49 -5.23
CA SER A 22 25.17 -19.61 -3.93
C SER A 22 23.65 -19.47 -4.06
N LEU A 23 23.17 -18.58 -4.92
CA LEU A 23 21.73 -18.44 -5.22
C LEU A 23 21.18 -19.65 -5.96
N GLY A 24 21.95 -20.24 -6.89
CA GLY A 24 21.54 -21.44 -7.59
C GLY A 24 21.45 -22.68 -6.69
N MET A 25 22.33 -22.79 -5.69
CA MET A 25 22.30 -23.89 -4.72
C MET A 25 21.27 -23.68 -3.60
N CYS A 26 21.04 -22.44 -3.19
CA CYS A 26 20.13 -22.12 -2.09
C CYS A 26 19.50 -20.73 -2.29
N PRO A 27 18.30 -20.64 -2.89
CA PRO A 27 17.61 -19.37 -3.09
C PRO A 27 17.02 -18.87 -1.76
N LYS A 28 17.85 -18.22 -0.95
CA LYS A 28 17.42 -17.59 0.32
C LYS A 28 17.20 -16.10 0.13
N ASN A 29 16.12 -15.58 0.71
CA ASN A 29 15.77 -14.15 0.72
C ASN A 29 16.93 -13.24 1.19
N LYS A 30 17.71 -13.68 2.19
CA LYS A 30 18.88 -12.93 2.67
C LYS A 30 20.01 -12.82 1.64
N LEU A 31 20.19 -13.84 0.79
CA LEU A 31 21.21 -13.84 -0.25
C LEU A 31 20.84 -12.92 -1.41
N PHE A 32 19.56 -12.95 -1.84
CA PHE A 32 19.08 -12.00 -2.84
C PHE A 32 19.23 -10.56 -2.37
N ARG A 33 18.79 -10.24 -1.13
CA ARG A 33 18.97 -8.89 -0.55
C ARG A 33 20.43 -8.45 -0.56
N GLY A 34 21.33 -9.28 -0.04
CA GLY A 34 22.75 -8.94 0.01
C GLY A 34 23.41 -8.81 -1.36
N TYR A 35 22.93 -9.55 -2.38
CA TYR A 35 23.46 -9.43 -3.73
C TYR A 35 22.91 -8.18 -4.45
N ILE A 36 21.63 -7.86 -4.27
CA ILE A 36 21.03 -6.64 -4.81
C ILE A 36 21.68 -5.41 -4.17
N GLU A 37 21.87 -5.39 -2.85
CA GLU A 37 22.56 -4.28 -2.15
C GLU A 37 23.98 -4.06 -2.69
N LEU A 38 24.68 -5.13 -3.04
CA LEU A 38 26.00 -5.05 -3.67
C LEU A 38 25.92 -4.41 -5.05
N GLU A 39 25.08 -4.93 -5.95
CA GLU A 39 24.98 -4.42 -7.33
C GLU A 39 24.40 -3.00 -7.37
N MET A 40 23.52 -2.64 -6.42
CA MET A 40 23.07 -1.26 -6.19
C MET A 40 24.25 -0.35 -5.82
N GLY A 41 25.13 -0.78 -4.92
CA GLY A 41 26.34 -0.04 -4.57
C GLY A 41 27.31 0.14 -5.74
N LEU A 42 27.32 -0.79 -6.69
CA LEU A 42 28.08 -0.72 -7.93
C LEU A 42 27.35 0.04 -9.06
N ARG A 43 26.11 0.49 -8.82
CA ARG A 43 25.24 1.15 -9.81
C ARG A 43 24.92 0.29 -11.04
N GLU A 44 24.95 -1.03 -10.89
CA GLU A 44 24.64 -2.00 -11.94
C GLU A 44 23.14 -2.35 -11.92
N PHE A 45 22.31 -1.36 -12.24
CA PHE A 45 20.85 -1.46 -12.09
C PHE A 45 20.22 -2.54 -12.98
N ASP A 46 20.77 -2.80 -14.17
CA ASP A 46 20.28 -3.88 -15.04
C ASP A 46 20.48 -5.27 -14.44
N ARG A 47 21.53 -5.43 -13.60
CA ARG A 47 21.73 -6.67 -12.85
C ARG A 47 20.78 -6.75 -11.67
N CYS A 48 20.53 -5.64 -10.98
CA CYS A 48 19.51 -5.57 -9.93
C CYS A 48 18.14 -6.02 -10.46
N ARG A 49 17.72 -5.55 -11.64
CA ARG A 49 16.47 -5.96 -12.31
C ARG A 49 16.40 -7.47 -12.50
N LYS A 50 17.42 -8.06 -13.14
CA LYS A 50 17.50 -9.52 -13.35
C LYS A 50 17.47 -10.31 -12.03
N LEU A 51 18.07 -9.78 -10.97
CA LEU A 51 18.05 -10.40 -9.65
C LEU A 51 16.66 -10.33 -9.01
N TYR A 52 15.95 -9.20 -9.15
CA TYR A 52 14.56 -9.08 -8.68
C TYR A 52 13.61 -9.98 -9.47
N GLU A 53 13.71 -10.01 -10.80
CA GLU A 53 12.93 -10.90 -11.66
C GLU A 53 13.13 -12.36 -11.26
N LYS A 54 14.39 -12.80 -11.14
CA LYS A 54 14.72 -14.16 -10.70
C LYS A 54 14.21 -14.44 -9.28
N TRP A 55 14.25 -13.47 -8.37
CA TRP A 55 13.71 -13.64 -7.03
C TRP A 55 12.19 -13.85 -7.07
N LEU A 56 11.48 -13.05 -7.86
CA LEU A 56 10.03 -13.16 -8.04
C LEU A 56 9.61 -14.45 -8.75
N GLU A 57 10.47 -15.03 -9.61
CA GLU A 57 10.25 -16.37 -10.17
C GLU A 57 10.25 -17.47 -9.08
N TYR A 58 11.10 -17.35 -8.06
CA TYR A 58 11.15 -18.33 -6.97
C TYR A 58 10.08 -18.10 -5.89
N GLU A 59 9.80 -16.84 -5.55
CA GLU A 59 8.90 -16.47 -4.46
C GLU A 59 7.96 -15.33 -4.90
N PRO A 60 6.97 -15.61 -5.79
CA PRO A 60 6.03 -14.61 -6.27
C PRO A 60 5.05 -14.14 -5.18
N GLU A 61 4.90 -14.91 -4.10
CA GLU A 61 3.97 -14.64 -2.99
C GLU A 61 4.46 -13.49 -2.09
N ASN A 62 5.76 -13.19 -2.12
CA ASN A 62 6.40 -12.24 -1.23
C ASN A 62 6.18 -10.78 -1.69
N CYS A 63 5.19 -10.13 -1.06
CA CYS A 63 4.87 -8.73 -1.24
C CYS A 63 6.06 -7.78 -1.05
N THR A 64 6.98 -8.07 -0.12
CA THR A 64 8.11 -7.17 0.16
C THR A 64 9.08 -7.10 -1.02
N THR A 65 9.19 -8.17 -1.81
CA THR A 65 10.04 -8.19 -3.01
C THR A 65 9.44 -7.31 -4.10
N TRP A 66 8.12 -7.42 -4.35
CA TRP A 66 7.40 -6.55 -5.29
C TRP A 66 7.54 -5.07 -4.93
N MET A 67 7.32 -4.71 -3.66
CA MET A 67 7.47 -3.33 -3.19
C MET A 67 8.88 -2.79 -3.40
N LYS A 68 9.91 -3.56 -3.02
CA LYS A 68 11.31 -3.15 -3.19
C LYS A 68 11.72 -3.02 -4.64
N TYR A 69 11.17 -3.86 -5.52
CA TYR A 69 11.45 -3.76 -6.95
C TYR A 69 10.81 -2.50 -7.54
N SER A 70 9.55 -2.21 -7.20
CA SER A 70 8.91 -0.95 -7.59
C SER A 70 9.63 0.28 -7.04
N GLU A 71 10.12 0.21 -5.79
CA GLU A 71 10.90 1.28 -5.17
C GLU A 71 12.21 1.55 -5.93
N LEU A 72 12.92 0.49 -6.36
CA LEU A 72 14.11 0.63 -7.20
C LEU A 72 13.79 1.40 -8.50
N GLU A 73 12.74 1.00 -9.23
CA GLU A 73 12.39 1.69 -10.48
C GLU A 73 11.91 3.12 -10.25
N THR A 74 11.26 3.39 -9.12
CA THR A 74 10.90 4.74 -8.69
C THR A 74 12.15 5.60 -8.46
N GLN A 75 13.19 5.05 -7.82
CA GLN A 75 14.48 5.73 -7.64
C GLN A 75 15.20 5.98 -8.97
N LEU A 76 14.95 5.15 -9.99
CA LEU A 76 15.46 5.31 -11.36
C LEU A 76 14.56 6.21 -12.23
N VAL A 77 13.47 6.75 -11.67
CA VAL A 77 12.50 7.62 -12.36
C VAL A 77 11.77 6.89 -13.51
N ASP A 78 11.81 5.55 -13.54
CA ASP A 78 11.04 4.74 -14.49
C ASP A 78 9.65 4.41 -13.91
N LEU A 79 8.78 5.41 -13.90
CA LEU A 79 7.45 5.33 -13.30
C LEU A 79 6.55 4.30 -14.00
N ASN A 80 6.71 4.15 -15.32
CA ASN A 80 5.93 3.20 -16.10
C ASN A 80 6.28 1.77 -15.71
N ARG A 81 7.56 1.46 -15.53
CA ARG A 81 7.99 0.14 -15.05
C ARG A 81 7.57 -0.08 -13.60
N ALA A 82 7.70 0.91 -12.73
CA ALA A 82 7.22 0.81 -11.33
C ALA A 82 5.73 0.44 -11.27
N ARG A 83 4.87 1.11 -12.06
CA ARG A 83 3.44 0.80 -12.20
C ARG A 83 3.20 -0.61 -12.73
N ALA A 84 3.94 -1.01 -13.76
CA ALA A 84 3.82 -2.36 -14.33
C ALA A 84 4.17 -3.44 -13.29
N ILE A 85 5.20 -3.23 -12.47
CA ILE A 85 5.59 -4.14 -11.39
C ILE A 85 4.48 -4.24 -10.33
N TYR A 86 3.88 -3.12 -9.93
CA TYR A 86 2.74 -3.14 -9.00
C TYR A 86 1.54 -3.92 -9.56
N GLU A 87 1.17 -3.67 -10.82
CA GLU A 87 0.07 -4.41 -11.49
C GLU A 87 0.37 -5.90 -11.64
N LEU A 88 1.62 -6.29 -11.93
CA LEU A 88 2.03 -7.68 -11.98
C LEU A 88 1.95 -8.36 -10.61
N GLY A 89 2.34 -7.66 -9.55
CA GLY A 89 2.19 -8.13 -8.18
C GLY A 89 0.72 -8.34 -7.82
N LEU A 90 -0.15 -7.36 -8.11
CA LEU A 90 -1.60 -7.43 -7.81
C LEU A 90 -2.36 -8.51 -8.59
N LYS A 91 -1.81 -8.96 -9.73
CA LYS A 91 -2.34 -10.09 -10.52
C LYS A 91 -1.97 -11.46 -9.93
N GLN A 92 -1.03 -11.53 -9.00
CA GLN A 92 -0.66 -12.80 -8.40
C GLN A 92 -1.83 -13.39 -7.60
N PRO A 93 -2.16 -14.68 -7.79
CA PRO A 93 -3.32 -15.30 -7.15
C PRO A 93 -3.13 -15.50 -5.64
N ARG A 94 -1.87 -15.66 -5.21
CA ARG A 94 -1.51 -15.89 -3.81
C ARG A 94 -0.42 -14.91 -3.41
N LEU A 95 -0.80 -13.91 -2.63
CA LEU A 95 0.11 -12.95 -2.01
C LEU A 95 -0.02 -13.10 -0.50
N ASP A 96 1.11 -13.03 0.22
CA ASP A 96 1.14 -13.14 1.68
C ASP A 96 0.31 -12.03 2.34
N MET A 97 0.55 -10.78 1.92
CA MET A 97 -0.08 -9.59 2.49
C MET A 97 -0.53 -8.65 1.37
N PRO A 98 -1.64 -8.96 0.67
CA PRO A 98 -2.10 -8.16 -0.46
C PRO A 98 -2.37 -6.70 -0.06
N GLU A 99 -2.91 -6.47 1.15
CA GLU A 99 -3.20 -5.13 1.69
C GLU A 99 -1.98 -4.21 1.71
N LEU A 100 -0.80 -4.78 1.99
CA LEU A 100 0.44 -4.02 2.04
C LEU A 100 0.87 -3.56 0.64
N LEU A 101 0.69 -4.42 -0.37
CA LEU A 101 1.01 -4.09 -1.75
C LEU A 101 0.09 -2.99 -2.28
N TRP A 102 -1.21 -3.10 -2.03
CA TRP A 102 -2.19 -2.07 -2.38
C TRP A 102 -1.86 -0.73 -1.72
N LYS A 103 -1.56 -0.74 -0.41
CA LYS A 103 -1.16 0.47 0.30
C LYS A 103 0.11 1.09 -0.32
N SER A 104 1.12 0.27 -0.58
CA SER A 104 2.36 0.73 -1.23
C SER A 104 2.11 1.36 -2.60
N TYR A 105 1.18 0.78 -3.38
CA TYR A 105 0.87 1.30 -4.70
C TYR A 105 0.12 2.64 -4.64
N ILE A 106 -0.83 2.77 -3.70
CA ILE A 106 -1.52 4.04 -3.44
C ILE A 106 -0.52 5.11 -2.98
N ASP A 107 0.34 4.79 -2.00
CA ASP A 107 1.37 5.70 -1.49
C ASP A 107 2.32 6.14 -2.62
N PHE A 108 2.65 5.23 -3.56
CA PHE A 108 3.42 5.54 -4.76
C PHE A 108 2.71 6.55 -5.66
N GLU A 109 1.46 6.33 -6.07
CA GLU A 109 0.75 7.31 -6.94
C GLU A 109 0.55 8.67 -6.24
N ILE A 110 0.34 8.68 -4.92
CA ILE A 110 0.32 9.92 -4.12
C ILE A 110 1.67 10.64 -4.19
N SER A 111 2.78 9.92 -4.06
CA SER A 111 4.12 10.51 -4.15
C SER A 111 4.47 11.05 -5.54
N GLN A 112 3.81 10.52 -6.59
CA GLN A 112 3.98 10.96 -7.97
C GLN A 112 3.03 12.10 -8.35
N GLU A 113 2.27 12.63 -7.39
CA GLU A 113 1.28 13.71 -7.62
C GLU A 113 0.21 13.35 -8.66
N GLU A 114 -0.15 12.06 -8.75
CA GLU A 114 -1.13 11.51 -9.70
C GLU A 114 -2.40 11.03 -8.98
N PRO A 115 -3.23 11.94 -8.43
CA PRO A 115 -4.35 11.57 -7.59
C PRO A 115 -5.45 10.82 -8.33
N GLN A 116 -5.59 11.02 -9.65
CA GLN A 116 -6.54 10.30 -10.48
C GLN A 116 -6.27 8.79 -10.48
N ASN A 117 -4.99 8.39 -10.56
CA ASN A 117 -4.60 6.98 -10.53
C ASN A 117 -4.82 6.40 -9.12
N ALA A 118 -4.44 7.15 -8.08
CA ALA A 118 -4.70 6.74 -6.69
C ALA A 118 -6.19 6.46 -6.44
N ARG A 119 -7.10 7.29 -6.95
CA ARG A 119 -8.56 7.05 -6.86
C ARG A 119 -8.99 5.76 -7.54
N GLN A 120 -8.50 5.49 -8.75
CA GLN A 120 -8.81 4.26 -9.48
C GLN A 120 -8.36 3.02 -8.69
N ILE A 121 -7.20 3.09 -8.05
CA ILE A 121 -6.67 2.03 -7.20
C ILE A 121 -7.55 1.85 -5.95
N PHE A 122 -7.99 2.94 -5.31
CA PHE A 122 -8.94 2.89 -4.19
C PHE A 122 -10.28 2.24 -4.57
N GLU A 123 -10.88 2.64 -5.69
CA GLU A 123 -12.16 2.06 -6.16
C GLU A 123 -12.01 0.56 -6.48
N ARG A 124 -10.93 0.16 -7.19
CA ARG A 124 -10.62 -1.26 -7.44
C ARG A 124 -10.42 -2.05 -6.14
N LEU A 125 -9.80 -1.44 -5.14
CA LEU A 125 -9.60 -2.08 -3.83
C LEU A 125 -10.93 -2.26 -3.10
N LEU A 126 -11.82 -1.26 -3.16
CA LEU A 126 -13.16 -1.29 -2.56
C LEU A 126 -14.11 -2.30 -3.23
N GLU A 127 -13.96 -2.56 -4.53
CA GLU A 127 -14.67 -3.64 -5.23
C GLU A 127 -14.28 -5.02 -4.70
N ARG A 128 -13.04 -5.20 -4.23
CA ARG A 128 -12.53 -6.47 -3.72
C ARG A 128 -12.76 -6.64 -2.23
N SER A 129 -12.70 -5.57 -1.44
CA SER A 129 -12.91 -5.63 0.00
C SER A 129 -13.59 -4.38 0.57
N ILE A 130 -14.65 -4.62 1.36
CA ILE A 130 -15.45 -3.56 1.99
C ILE A 130 -14.95 -3.32 3.42
N HIS A 131 -13.64 -3.15 3.58
CA HIS A 131 -13.03 -2.99 4.89
C HIS A 131 -13.05 -1.50 5.32
N VAL A 132 -13.49 -1.22 6.56
CA VAL A 132 -13.64 0.16 7.06
C VAL A 132 -12.36 0.99 6.96
N LYS A 133 -11.19 0.39 7.23
CA LYS A 133 -9.91 1.11 7.14
C LYS A 133 -9.62 1.64 5.75
N ILE A 134 -10.09 0.96 4.69
CA ILE A 134 -9.89 1.39 3.30
C ILE A 134 -10.73 2.65 3.04
N TRP A 135 -11.99 2.65 3.47
CA TRP A 135 -12.86 3.82 3.38
C TRP A 135 -12.32 5.03 4.14
N ILE A 136 -11.83 4.83 5.36
CA ILE A 136 -11.21 5.90 6.17
C ILE A 136 -9.94 6.43 5.48
N ALA A 137 -9.09 5.54 4.96
CA ALA A 137 -7.90 5.94 4.22
C ALA A 137 -8.26 6.73 2.96
N TYR A 138 -9.29 6.29 2.22
CA TYR A 138 -9.75 6.98 1.03
C TYR A 138 -10.29 8.38 1.33
N ALA A 139 -11.11 8.52 2.38
CA ALA A 139 -11.62 9.83 2.79
C ALA A 139 -10.50 10.79 3.25
N LYS A 140 -9.47 10.26 3.94
CA LYS A 140 -8.29 11.06 4.33
C LYS A 140 -7.46 11.48 3.12
N PHE A 141 -7.28 10.61 2.15
CA PHE A 141 -6.60 10.92 0.90
C PHE A 141 -7.32 12.06 0.16
N GLU A 142 -8.64 11.97 0.03
CA GLU A 142 -9.48 12.99 -0.60
C GLU A 142 -9.40 14.35 0.10
N LEU A 143 -9.25 14.36 1.43
CA LEU A 143 -9.08 15.58 2.22
C LEU A 143 -7.72 16.26 2.01
N CYS A 144 -6.65 15.48 1.87
CA CYS A 144 -5.30 16.00 1.65
C CYS A 144 -5.11 16.48 0.20
N ASN A 145 -5.90 15.95 -0.72
CA ASN A 145 -5.80 16.29 -2.12
C ASN A 145 -6.46 17.64 -2.42
N LYS A 146 -5.84 18.44 -3.28
CA LYS A 146 -6.36 19.75 -3.68
C LYS A 146 -7.05 19.63 -5.03
N TYR A 147 -8.24 20.20 -5.11
CA TYR A 147 -8.99 20.35 -6.35
C TYR A 147 -9.03 21.84 -6.70
N GLU A 148 -8.94 22.18 -7.99
CA GLU A 148 -9.04 23.58 -8.43
C GLU A 148 -10.43 24.16 -8.14
N ASP A 149 -11.50 23.35 -8.30
CA ASP A 149 -12.89 23.84 -8.25
C ASP A 149 -13.79 23.18 -7.20
N VAL A 150 -13.24 22.29 -6.36
CA VAL A 150 -14.06 21.49 -5.42
C VAL A 150 -13.47 21.55 -4.02
N ASP A 151 -14.30 21.84 -3.03
CA ASP A 151 -13.87 21.77 -1.63
C ASP A 151 -13.51 20.32 -1.23
N PRO A 152 -12.27 20.02 -0.83
CA PRO A 152 -11.86 18.68 -0.41
C PRO A 152 -12.70 18.10 0.73
N VAL A 153 -13.21 18.96 1.62
CA VAL A 153 -14.08 18.53 2.74
C VAL A 153 -15.39 17.95 2.19
N SER A 154 -15.98 18.57 1.16
CA SER A 154 -17.17 18.06 0.50
C SER A 154 -16.94 16.69 -0.15
N VAL A 155 -15.76 16.44 -0.72
CA VAL A 155 -15.42 15.16 -1.35
C VAL A 155 -15.24 14.07 -0.31
N ALA A 156 -14.47 14.35 0.75
CA ALA A 156 -14.28 13.41 1.85
C ALA A 156 -15.61 13.03 2.52
N ARG A 157 -16.55 13.98 2.69
CA ARG A 157 -17.91 13.70 3.19
C ARG A 157 -18.67 12.70 2.31
N ARG A 158 -18.61 12.87 0.98
CA ARG A 158 -19.24 11.93 0.03
C ARG A 158 -18.67 10.52 0.18
N VAL A 159 -17.37 10.39 0.42
CA VAL A 159 -16.74 9.08 0.68
C VAL A 159 -17.24 8.47 1.99
N PHE A 160 -17.33 9.24 3.08
CA PHE A 160 -17.91 8.75 4.34
C PHE A 160 -19.38 8.33 4.22
N GLU A 161 -20.17 9.08 3.44
CA GLU A 161 -21.55 8.73 3.14
C GLU A 161 -21.66 7.41 2.37
N ARG A 162 -20.88 7.26 1.29
CA ARG A 162 -20.78 6.01 0.52
C ARG A 162 -20.37 4.85 1.43
N ALA A 163 -19.32 5.03 2.23
CA ALA A 163 -18.85 4.04 3.19
C ALA A 163 -19.95 3.61 4.18
N ASN A 164 -20.71 4.56 4.74
CA ASN A 164 -21.79 4.26 5.67
C ASN A 164 -22.94 3.50 4.99
N THR A 165 -23.27 3.82 3.73
CA THR A 165 -24.27 3.05 2.98
C THR A 165 -23.79 1.63 2.69
N ALA A 166 -22.55 1.45 2.24
CA ALA A 166 -21.96 0.15 1.94
C ALA A 166 -21.87 -0.75 3.19
N LEU A 167 -21.38 -0.23 4.32
CA LEU A 167 -21.30 -0.98 5.57
C LEU A 167 -22.68 -1.29 6.16
N LYS A 168 -23.67 -0.39 5.98
CA LYS A 168 -25.05 -0.66 6.38
C LYS A 168 -25.66 -1.79 5.57
N MET A 169 -25.42 -1.84 4.26
CA MET A 169 -25.88 -2.93 3.39
C MET A 169 -25.20 -4.26 3.73
N ASN A 170 -23.91 -4.23 4.07
CA ASN A 170 -23.16 -5.42 4.48
C ASN A 170 -23.53 -5.93 5.89
N GLY A 171 -24.29 -5.15 6.68
CA GLY A 171 -24.73 -5.54 8.01
C GLY A 171 -23.65 -5.50 9.10
N ASP A 172 -22.43 -5.03 8.77
CA ASP A 172 -21.30 -4.97 9.69
C ASP A 172 -21.42 -3.76 10.63
N ARG A 173 -21.97 -4.01 11.82
CA ARG A 173 -22.22 -2.97 12.84
C ARG A 173 -20.93 -2.48 13.49
N GLU A 174 -19.93 -3.34 13.63
CA GLU A 174 -18.65 -3.00 14.28
C GLU A 174 -17.83 -2.09 13.38
N SER A 175 -17.62 -2.49 12.13
CA SER A 175 -16.96 -1.65 11.13
C SER A 175 -17.69 -0.33 10.92
N ARG A 176 -19.03 -0.35 10.95
CA ARG A 176 -19.83 0.88 10.85
C ARG A 176 -19.65 1.80 12.06
N ALA A 177 -19.52 1.27 13.27
CA ALA A 177 -19.24 2.09 14.45
C ALA A 177 -17.87 2.76 14.34
N ILE A 178 -16.84 2.02 13.92
CA ILE A 178 -15.49 2.55 13.68
C ILE A 178 -15.51 3.66 12.62
N LEU A 179 -16.27 3.47 11.53
CA LEU A 179 -16.44 4.49 10.50
C LEU A 179 -17.10 5.76 11.07
N LEU A 180 -18.15 5.61 11.87
CA LEU A 180 -18.89 6.75 12.45
C LEU A 180 -18.03 7.52 13.45
N ASP A 181 -17.20 6.84 14.25
CA ASP A 181 -16.23 7.49 15.12
C ASP A 181 -15.22 8.30 14.31
N ALA A 182 -14.65 7.72 13.24
CA ALA A 182 -13.73 8.43 12.36
C ALA A 182 -14.38 9.62 11.63
N TRP A 183 -15.64 9.49 11.21
CA TRP A 183 -16.39 10.56 10.58
C TRP A 183 -16.73 11.68 11.58
N LYS A 184 -17.03 11.34 12.84
CA LYS A 184 -17.20 12.34 13.90
C LYS A 184 -15.92 13.14 14.11
N ASP A 185 -14.77 12.48 14.24
CA ASP A 185 -13.49 13.16 14.41
C ASP A 185 -13.18 14.08 13.23
N PHE A 186 -13.55 13.67 12.01
CA PHE A 186 -13.46 14.49 10.82
C PHE A 186 -14.34 15.76 10.89
N GLU A 187 -15.64 15.62 11.19
CA GLU A 187 -16.56 16.77 11.27
C GLU A 187 -16.26 17.69 12.47
N MET A 188 -15.71 17.16 13.56
CA MET A 188 -15.28 18.00 14.68
C MET A 188 -14.13 18.93 14.31
N ASN A 189 -13.21 18.45 13.46
CA ASN A 189 -12.02 19.20 13.05
C ASN A 189 -12.27 20.14 11.86
N LYS A 190 -13.18 19.77 10.95
CA LYS A 190 -13.36 20.45 9.65
C LYS A 190 -14.81 20.86 9.35
N GLY A 191 -15.76 20.42 10.18
CA GLY A 191 -17.18 20.55 9.89
C GLY A 191 -17.87 21.74 10.56
N ASP A 192 -18.99 22.12 9.97
CA ASP A 192 -19.91 23.13 10.48
C ASP A 192 -20.78 22.56 11.60
N GLU A 193 -21.38 23.43 12.42
CA GLU A 193 -22.21 23.00 13.56
C GLU A 193 -23.38 22.08 13.16
N ASP A 194 -23.96 22.30 11.97
CA ASP A 194 -25.04 21.44 11.47
C ASP A 194 -24.55 20.05 11.07
N SER A 195 -23.34 19.95 10.52
CA SER A 195 -22.72 18.68 10.15
C SER A 195 -22.34 17.87 11.39
N LYS A 196 -21.86 18.53 12.45
CA LYS A 196 -21.58 17.91 13.75
C LYS A 196 -22.84 17.32 14.37
N LYS A 197 -23.95 18.07 14.38
CA LYS A 197 -25.25 17.57 14.88
C LYS A 197 -25.73 16.35 14.11
N LYS A 198 -25.69 16.40 12.77
CA LYS A 198 -26.09 15.27 11.90
C LYS A 198 -25.30 13.99 12.19
N ILE A 199 -24.01 14.09 12.52
CA ILE A 199 -23.21 12.90 12.86
C ILE A 199 -23.52 12.39 14.26
N MET A 200 -23.74 13.28 15.24
CA MET A 200 -24.15 12.89 16.58
C MET A 200 -25.47 12.11 16.58
N ASP A 201 -26.42 12.48 15.73
CA ASP A 201 -27.69 11.75 15.56
C ASP A 201 -27.52 10.37 14.92
N LYS A 202 -26.49 10.20 14.08
CA LYS A 202 -26.19 8.92 13.40
C LYS A 202 -25.42 7.94 14.29
N MET A 203 -24.85 8.39 15.42
CA MET A 203 -24.10 7.51 16.31
C MET A 203 -25.01 6.48 17.00
N PRO A 204 -24.53 5.24 17.22
CA PRO A 204 -25.28 4.25 17.97
C PRO A 204 -25.51 4.74 19.41
N LYS A 205 -26.79 4.85 19.80
CA LYS A 205 -27.16 5.20 21.18
C LYS A 205 -26.69 4.08 22.10
N ARG A 206 -25.86 4.41 23.10
CA ARG A 206 -25.50 3.47 24.18
C ARG A 206 -26.74 3.15 25.00
N ILE A 207 -27.37 2.01 24.73
CA ILE A 207 -28.43 1.48 25.58
C ILE A 207 -27.75 1.02 26.87
N LYS A 208 -27.99 1.72 27.98
CA LYS A 208 -27.65 1.20 29.31
C LYS A 208 -28.52 -0.04 29.52
N LYS A 209 -27.92 -1.23 29.55
CA LYS A 209 -28.61 -2.42 30.07
C LYS A 209 -28.90 -2.14 31.54
N THR A 210 -30.13 -1.82 31.88
CA THR A 210 -30.62 -1.94 33.26
C THR A 210 -30.53 -3.43 33.60
N MET A 211 -29.57 -3.77 34.45
CA MET A 211 -29.56 -5.05 35.15
C MET A 211 -30.83 -5.09 35.99
N SER A 212 -31.84 -5.83 35.56
CA SER A 212 -32.98 -6.18 36.40
C SER A 212 -32.48 -7.16 37.45
N CYS A 213 -32.51 -6.72 38.72
CA CYS A 213 -32.33 -7.56 39.91
C CYS A 213 -33.29 -8.75 39.93
#